data_AF-A0A0D2M7B4-F1
#
_entry.id   AF-A0A0D2M7B4-F1
#
_cell.length_a   1.000
_cell.length_b   1.000
_cell.length_c   1.000
_cell.angle_alpha   90.00
_cell.angle_beta   90.00
_cell.angle_gamma   90.00
#
_symmetry.space_group_name_H-M   'P 1'
#
loop_
_entity.id
_entity.type
_entity.pdbx_description
1 polymer ?
#
loop_
_entity_poly.entity_id
_entity_poly.type
_entity_poly.pdbx_seq_one_letter_code
_entity_poly.pdbx_strand_id
1 'polypeptide(L)'
;MRARAVALNVHTYSALLNVCLKSNELDLALDIYQQMLSEGVTPNLVTFNTLLDVYAKTGHFAEALGVLDQLDMQGISPEPRTYHTVVTACNMCGRFREALTVYERMLSKGVEPMPATYNAAVCALARLGHLSAALALLGAAAAKGIDRSVATYAALLAGCEEPGRWELALELLQRMQEEGLKPTTACFNSAINACLKACVSVGNWEQVQPPPPPPCIAQNIIAPLGAAHPCSSFRRRAAPVRGAAV
;
A
#
# COMPACT_ATOMS: atom_id res chain seq x y z
N MET A 1 24.92 -34.15 10.99
CA MET A 1 25.93 -33.22 11.58
C MET A 1 26.15 -33.46 13.07
N ARG A 2 25.12 -33.72 13.90
CA ARG A 2 25.27 -34.05 15.34
C ARG A 2 26.05 -35.35 15.62
N ALA A 3 25.97 -36.34 14.73
CA ALA A 3 26.70 -37.61 14.87
C ALA A 3 28.24 -37.50 14.77
N ARG A 4 28.80 -36.30 14.51
CA ARG A 4 30.25 -36.05 14.41
C ARG A 4 30.79 -34.98 15.37
N ALA A 5 30.00 -34.51 16.34
CA ALA A 5 30.43 -33.49 17.33
C ALA A 5 31.06 -32.22 16.70
N VAL A 6 30.63 -31.84 15.50
CA VAL A 6 31.10 -30.61 14.85
C VAL A 6 30.31 -29.45 15.45
N ALA A 7 30.99 -28.56 16.16
CA ALA A 7 30.41 -27.33 16.68
C ALA A 7 29.83 -26.50 15.52
N LEU A 8 28.52 -26.25 15.57
CA LEU A 8 27.85 -25.45 14.56
C LEU A 8 28.25 -24.00 14.75
N ASN A 9 28.73 -23.37 13.68
CA ASN A 9 29.07 -21.95 13.67
C ASN A 9 27.91 -21.12 13.09
N VAL A 10 28.01 -19.79 13.20
CA VAL A 10 27.01 -18.83 12.71
C VAL A 10 26.62 -19.08 11.25
N HIS A 11 27.59 -19.45 10.40
CA HIS A 11 27.34 -19.72 8.98
C HIS A 11 26.48 -20.97 8.77
N THR A 12 26.69 -22.02 9.57
CA THR A 12 25.91 -23.25 9.48
C THR A 12 24.47 -23.01 9.94
N TYR A 13 24.28 -22.28 11.04
CA TYR A 13 22.96 -21.86 11.50
C TYR A 13 22.24 -20.97 10.48
N SER A 14 22.94 -19.99 9.90
CA SER A 14 22.38 -19.12 8.86
C SER A 14 21.94 -19.91 7.63
N ALA A 15 22.71 -20.91 7.22
CA ALA A 15 22.36 -21.78 6.10
C ALA A 15 21.11 -22.63 6.40
N LEU A 16 21.03 -23.21 7.60
CA LEU A 16 19.87 -23.99 8.05
C LEU A 16 18.60 -23.13 8.09
N LEU A 17 18.69 -21.92 8.66
CA LEU A 17 17.58 -20.97 8.71
C LEU A 17 17.10 -20.58 7.31
N ASN A 18 18.01 -20.32 6.38
CA ASN A 18 17.66 -20.00 4.99
C ASN A 18 16.98 -21.18 4.27
N VAL A 19 17.41 -22.42 4.51
CA VAL A 19 16.74 -23.62 3.99
C VAL A 19 15.33 -23.74 4.56
N CYS A 20 15.14 -23.54 5.85
CA CYS A 20 13.81 -23.58 6.48
C CYS A 20 12.88 -22.51 5.88
N LEU A 21 13.40 -21.30 5.66
CA LEU A 21 12.65 -20.22 5.03
C LEU A 21 12.19 -20.56 3.61
N LYS A 22 13.06 -21.22 2.82
CA LYS A 22 12.76 -21.66 1.45
C LYS A 22 11.78 -22.83 1.40
N SER A 23 11.87 -23.75 2.36
CA SER A 23 10.94 -24.87 2.51
C SER A 23 9.63 -24.49 3.19
N ASN A 24 9.49 -23.23 3.64
CA ASN A 24 8.35 -22.73 4.41
C ASN A 24 8.12 -23.49 5.73
N GLU A 25 9.18 -24.05 6.30
CA GLU A 25 9.21 -24.75 7.59
C GLU A 25 9.49 -23.75 8.70
N LEU A 26 8.49 -22.91 9.01
CA LEU A 26 8.65 -21.73 9.84
C LEU A 26 8.86 -22.08 11.32
N ASP A 27 8.18 -23.12 11.82
CA ASP A 27 8.35 -23.61 13.20
C ASP A 27 9.77 -24.16 13.42
N LEU A 28 10.28 -24.93 12.46
CA LEU A 28 11.65 -25.45 12.50
C LEU A 28 12.68 -24.31 12.49
N ALA A 29 12.42 -23.20 11.79
CA ALA A 29 13.31 -22.04 11.82
C ALA A 29 13.39 -21.42 13.23
N LEU A 30 12.29 -21.36 13.96
CA LEU A 30 12.27 -20.87 15.35
C LEU A 30 13.01 -21.82 16.29
N ASP A 31 12.82 -23.14 16.14
CA ASP A 31 13.55 -24.15 16.92
C ASP A 31 15.07 -24.06 16.70
N ILE A 32 15.50 -23.90 15.45
CA ILE A 32 16.92 -23.74 15.09
C ILE A 32 17.50 -22.45 15.68
N TYR A 33 16.72 -21.37 15.70
CA TYR A 33 17.12 -20.12 16.34
C TYR A 33 17.28 -20.28 17.86
N GLN A 34 16.33 -20.93 18.54
CA GLN A 34 16.45 -21.21 19.97
C GLN A 34 17.65 -22.10 20.29
N GLN A 35 17.92 -23.08 19.43
CA GLN A 35 19.11 -23.92 19.57
C GLN A 35 20.40 -23.10 19.42
N MET A 36 20.47 -22.20 18.44
CA MET A 36 21.61 -21.30 18.22
C MET A 36 21.93 -20.49 19.49
N LEU A 37 20.90 -19.95 20.15
CA LEU A 37 21.04 -19.23 21.42
C LEU A 37 21.51 -20.14 22.56
N SER A 38 20.94 -21.35 22.67
CA SER A 38 21.30 -22.31 23.73
C SER A 38 22.75 -22.80 23.64
N GLU A 39 23.30 -22.84 22.43
CA GLU A 39 24.70 -23.20 22.17
C GLU A 39 25.66 -21.99 22.27
N GLY A 40 25.15 -20.82 22.67
CA GLY A 40 25.95 -19.60 22.86
C GLY A 40 26.44 -18.98 21.56
N VAL A 41 25.85 -19.34 20.41
CA VAL A 41 26.24 -18.79 19.11
C VAL A 41 25.52 -17.46 18.91
N THR A 42 26.28 -16.38 18.75
CA THR A 42 25.72 -15.03 18.60
C THR A 42 25.00 -14.85 17.26
N PRO A 43 23.70 -14.48 17.25
CA PRO A 43 22.97 -14.12 16.04
C PRO A 43 23.64 -12.97 15.28
N ASN A 44 23.49 -12.95 13.97
CA ASN A 44 23.90 -11.84 13.12
C ASN A 44 22.68 -11.26 12.37
N LEU A 45 22.91 -10.23 11.55
CA LEU A 45 21.85 -9.61 10.77
C LEU A 45 21.10 -10.60 9.84
N VAL A 46 21.78 -11.62 9.32
CA VAL A 46 21.16 -12.65 8.47
C VAL A 46 20.17 -13.49 9.28
N THR A 47 20.53 -13.88 10.51
CA THR A 47 19.64 -14.56 11.45
C THR A 47 18.39 -13.74 11.71
N PHE A 48 18.54 -12.46 12.05
CA PHE A 48 17.41 -11.57 12.35
C PHE A 48 16.52 -11.29 11.13
N ASN A 49 17.11 -11.05 9.95
CA ASN A 49 16.34 -10.90 8.72
C ASN A 49 15.53 -12.16 8.40
N THR A 50 16.05 -13.35 8.70
CA THR A 50 15.33 -14.60 8.51
C THR A 50 14.15 -14.72 9.47
N LEU A 51 14.34 -14.35 10.75
CA LEU A 51 13.25 -14.29 11.73
C LEU A 51 12.16 -13.31 11.31
N LEU A 52 12.53 -12.14 10.79
CA LEU A 52 11.57 -11.17 10.28
C LEU A 52 10.74 -11.73 9.12
N ASP A 53 11.37 -12.43 8.18
CA ASP A 53 10.65 -13.07 7.07
C ASP A 53 9.68 -14.16 7.60
N VAL A 54 10.06 -14.91 8.64
CA VAL A 54 9.20 -15.89 9.33
C VAL A 54 7.99 -15.21 9.98
N TYR A 55 8.23 -14.18 10.80
CA TYR A 55 7.18 -13.46 11.52
C TYR A 55 6.24 -12.70 10.57
N ALA A 56 6.77 -12.12 9.49
CA ALA A 56 5.98 -11.47 8.46
C ALA A 56 5.01 -12.44 7.77
N LYS A 57 5.46 -13.65 7.44
CA LYS A 57 4.64 -14.68 6.79
C LYS A 57 3.60 -15.30 7.71
N THR A 58 3.89 -15.37 9.01
CA THR A 58 2.98 -15.95 10.01
C THR A 58 2.04 -14.92 10.65
N GLY A 59 2.20 -13.64 10.36
CA GLY A 59 1.36 -12.56 10.91
C GLY A 59 1.72 -12.15 12.34
N HIS A 60 2.88 -12.57 12.85
CA HIS A 60 3.40 -12.27 14.19
C HIS A 60 4.11 -10.90 14.20
N PHE A 61 3.35 -9.82 14.01
CA PHE A 61 3.93 -8.47 13.89
C PHE A 61 4.60 -7.98 15.19
N ALA A 62 4.14 -8.42 16.37
CA ALA A 62 4.69 -7.98 17.65
C ALA A 62 6.12 -8.52 17.84
N GLU A 63 6.33 -9.77 17.47
CA GLU A 63 7.62 -10.44 17.43
C GLU A 63 8.54 -9.80 16.39
N ALA A 64 7.99 -9.42 15.22
CA ALA A 64 8.75 -8.68 14.20
C ALA A 64 9.25 -7.31 14.71
N LEU A 65 8.42 -6.59 15.48
CA LEU A 65 8.85 -5.35 16.16
C LEU A 65 9.92 -5.63 17.21
N GLY A 66 9.75 -6.69 18.00
CA GLY A 66 10.73 -7.12 19.00
C GLY A 66 12.10 -7.44 18.39
N VAL A 67 12.15 -7.97 17.17
CA VAL A 67 13.42 -8.18 16.45
C VAL A 67 14.15 -6.86 16.14
N LEU A 68 13.44 -5.78 15.79
CA LEU A 68 14.09 -4.47 15.61
C LEU A 68 14.70 -3.94 16.91
N ASP A 69 14.02 -4.18 18.03
CA ASP A 69 14.53 -3.75 19.34
C ASP A 69 15.73 -4.60 19.77
N GLN A 70 15.73 -5.89 19.45
CA GLN A 70 16.90 -6.76 19.65
C GLN A 70 18.11 -6.34 18.81
N LEU A 71 17.90 -5.96 17.55
CA LEU A 71 18.96 -5.42 16.69
C LEU A 71 19.59 -4.17 17.33
N ASP A 72 18.78 -3.26 17.87
CA ASP A 72 19.27 -2.05 18.54
C ASP A 72 20.01 -2.36 19.83
N MET A 73 19.50 -3.28 20.66
CA MET A 73 20.18 -3.70 21.89
C MET A 73 21.54 -4.35 21.62
N GLN A 74 21.67 -5.06 20.49
CA GLN A 74 22.92 -5.68 20.07
C GLN A 74 23.84 -4.75 19.27
N GLY A 75 23.42 -3.49 19.04
CA GLY A 75 24.19 -2.53 18.25
C GLY A 75 24.34 -2.92 16.77
N ILE A 76 23.47 -3.81 16.27
CA ILE A 76 23.50 -4.25 14.88
C ILE A 76 22.63 -3.30 14.06
N SER A 77 23.24 -2.61 13.09
CA SER A 77 22.53 -1.66 12.24
C SER A 77 21.56 -2.39 11.29
N PRO A 78 20.24 -2.14 11.36
CA PRO A 78 19.28 -2.73 10.42
C PRO A 78 19.44 -2.14 9.01
N GLU A 79 19.22 -2.96 7.99
CA GLU A 79 19.28 -2.56 6.57
C GLU A 79 17.91 -2.11 6.04
N PRO A 80 17.85 -1.45 4.86
CA PRO A 80 16.58 -1.06 4.24
C PRO A 80 15.59 -2.24 4.10
N ARG A 81 16.08 -3.44 3.79
CA ARG A 81 15.27 -4.67 3.69
C ARG A 81 14.67 -5.06 5.05
N THR A 82 15.41 -4.90 6.14
CA THR A 82 14.98 -5.21 7.50
C THR A 82 13.74 -4.37 7.86
N TYR A 83 13.81 -3.05 7.66
CA TYR A 83 12.67 -2.15 7.88
C TYR A 83 11.50 -2.47 6.95
N HIS A 84 11.77 -2.71 5.65
CA HIS A 84 10.73 -3.06 4.68
C HIS A 84 9.89 -4.26 5.13
N THR A 85 10.56 -5.30 5.63
CA THR A 85 9.92 -6.55 6.07
C THR A 85 8.99 -6.30 7.26
N VAL A 86 9.39 -5.45 8.21
CA VAL A 86 8.56 -5.12 9.38
C VAL A 86 7.38 -4.23 9.00
N VAL A 87 7.61 -3.20 8.18
CA VAL A 87 6.54 -2.30 7.70
C VAL A 87 5.47 -3.09 6.94
N THR A 88 5.88 -4.02 6.08
CA THR A 88 4.95 -4.87 5.33
C THR A 88 4.21 -5.86 6.23
N ALA A 89 4.89 -6.48 7.20
CA ALA A 89 4.25 -7.34 8.21
C ALA A 89 3.16 -6.60 8.99
N CYS A 90 3.46 -5.39 9.48
CA CYS A 90 2.50 -4.53 10.18
C CYS A 90 1.30 -4.21 9.30
N ASN A 91 1.52 -3.84 8.03
CA ASN A 91 0.43 -3.53 7.09
C ASN A 91 -0.47 -4.73 6.80
N MET A 92 0.09 -5.94 6.65
CA MET A 92 -0.69 -7.16 6.44
C MET A 92 -1.57 -7.49 7.66
N CYS A 93 -1.11 -7.16 8.86
CA CYS A 93 -1.85 -7.34 10.10
C CYS A 93 -2.80 -6.18 10.45
N GLY A 94 -2.95 -5.19 9.57
CA GLY A 94 -3.78 -4.00 9.83
C GLY A 94 -3.19 -3.01 10.85
N ARG A 95 -1.93 -3.20 11.24
CA ARG A 95 -1.19 -2.38 12.23
C ARG A 95 -0.52 -1.19 11.55
N PHE A 96 -1.34 -0.34 10.94
CA PHE A 96 -0.86 0.78 10.10
C PHE A 96 -0.12 1.85 10.90
N ARG A 97 -0.50 2.09 12.16
CA ARG A 97 0.21 3.07 13.01
C ARG A 97 1.62 2.59 13.32
N GLU A 98 1.77 1.33 13.70
CA GLU A 98 3.06 0.70 13.97
C GLU A 98 3.92 0.67 12.70
N ALA A 99 3.33 0.39 11.54
CA ALA A 99 4.02 0.46 10.26
C ALA A 99 4.64 1.86 10.01
N LEU A 100 3.92 2.93 10.34
CA LEU A 100 4.42 4.30 10.21
C LEU A 100 5.48 4.64 11.25
N THR A 101 5.32 4.20 12.50
CA THR A 101 6.37 4.37 13.53
C THR A 101 7.68 3.71 13.10
N VAL A 102 7.63 2.52 12.49
CA VAL A 102 8.81 1.84 11.96
C VAL A 102 9.40 2.59 10.76
N TYR A 103 8.55 3.12 9.87
CA TYR A 103 8.98 3.96 8.76
C TYR A 103 9.66 5.25 9.23
N GLU A 104 9.13 5.92 10.24
CA GLU A 104 9.74 7.11 10.84
C GLU A 104 11.08 6.79 11.53
N ARG A 105 11.15 5.66 12.25
CA ARG A 105 12.40 5.14 12.85
C ARG A 105 13.48 4.88 11.80
N MET A 106 13.08 4.37 10.63
CA MET A 106 13.97 4.16 9.49
C MET A 106 14.58 5.50 9.01
N LEU A 107 13.73 6.53 8.85
CA LEU A 107 14.17 7.86 8.44
C LEU A 107 15.04 8.55 9.50
N SER A 108 14.70 8.44 10.78
CA SER A 108 15.47 9.06 11.87
C SER A 108 16.88 8.49 12.00
N LYS A 109 17.08 7.25 11.55
CA LYS A 109 18.40 6.60 11.50
C LYS A 109 19.16 6.85 10.19
N GLY A 110 18.60 7.68 9.30
CA GLY A 110 19.22 8.01 8.02
C GLY A 110 19.23 6.85 7.02
N VAL A 111 18.36 5.84 7.22
CA VAL A 111 18.26 4.71 6.28
C VAL A 111 17.24 5.09 5.20
N GLU A 112 17.68 5.16 3.95
CA GLU A 112 16.81 5.54 2.84
C GLU A 112 15.78 4.43 2.52
N PRO A 113 14.47 4.74 2.48
CA PRO A 113 13.44 3.74 2.19
C PRO A 113 13.51 3.22 0.76
N MET A 114 13.24 1.92 0.62
CA MET A 114 13.09 1.31 -0.70
C MET A 114 11.77 1.78 -1.34
N PRO A 115 11.66 1.79 -2.69
CA PRO A 115 10.39 2.12 -3.37
C PRO A 115 9.18 1.33 -2.84
N ALA A 116 9.37 0.04 -2.54
CA ALA A 116 8.34 -0.80 -1.95
C ALA A 116 7.97 -0.38 -0.52
N THR A 117 8.92 0.11 0.27
CA THR A 117 8.67 0.64 1.64
C THR A 117 7.90 1.96 1.59
N TYR A 118 8.22 2.84 0.64
CA TYR A 118 7.42 4.07 0.40
C TYR A 118 5.98 3.74 0.07
N ASN A 119 5.74 2.81 -0.86
CA ASN A 119 4.39 2.37 -1.20
C ASN A 119 3.66 1.81 0.02
N ALA A 120 4.34 0.99 0.83
CA ALA A 120 3.77 0.46 2.07
C ALA A 120 3.41 1.57 3.07
N ALA A 121 4.23 2.61 3.23
CA ALA A 121 3.92 3.75 4.09
C ALA A 121 2.75 4.60 3.57
N VAL A 122 2.68 4.86 2.26
CA VAL A 122 1.52 5.55 1.63
C VAL A 122 0.23 4.74 1.85
N CYS A 123 0.29 3.42 1.65
CA CYS A 123 -0.84 2.53 1.92
C CYS A 123 -1.30 2.61 3.39
N ALA A 124 -0.36 2.65 4.34
CA ALA A 124 -0.66 2.77 5.77
C ALA A 124 -1.35 4.11 6.09
N LEU A 125 -0.82 5.23 5.57
CA LEU A 125 -1.43 6.56 5.76
C LEU A 125 -2.83 6.65 5.17
N ALA A 126 -3.03 6.13 3.95
CA ALA A 126 -4.32 6.13 3.28
C ALA A 126 -5.36 5.33 4.07
N ARG A 127 -5.00 4.15 4.58
CA ARG A 127 -5.89 3.31 5.39
C ARG A 127 -6.18 3.86 6.79
N LEU A 128 -5.33 4.74 7.31
CA LEU A 128 -5.61 5.51 8.53
C LEU A 128 -6.49 6.75 8.27
N GLY A 129 -6.83 7.05 7.02
CA GLY A 129 -7.59 8.24 6.64
C GLY A 129 -6.75 9.53 6.62
N HIS A 130 -5.44 9.44 6.80
CA HIS A 130 -4.51 10.56 6.73
C HIS A 130 -4.13 10.88 5.28
N LEU A 131 -5.13 11.15 4.44
CA LEU A 131 -4.97 11.38 3.01
C LEU A 131 -4.02 12.54 2.68
N SER A 132 -4.07 13.65 3.46
CA SER A 132 -3.18 14.80 3.24
C SER A 132 -1.70 14.42 3.39
N ALA A 133 -1.36 13.67 4.45
CA ALA A 133 -0.02 13.16 4.67
C ALA A 133 0.37 12.11 3.60
N ALA A 134 -0.56 11.25 3.20
CA ALA A 134 -0.34 10.27 2.14
C ALA A 134 0.01 10.94 0.80
N LEU A 135 -0.69 12.02 0.43
CA LEU A 135 -0.43 12.82 -0.77
C LEU A 135 0.89 13.60 -0.68
N ALA A 136 1.22 14.15 0.50
CA ALA A 136 2.50 14.80 0.72
C ALA A 136 3.67 13.82 0.54
N LEU A 137 3.54 12.61 1.11
CA LEU A 137 4.53 11.54 0.94
C LEU A 137 4.62 11.07 -0.52
N LEU A 138 3.48 10.97 -1.20
CA LEU A 138 3.41 10.69 -2.63
C LEU A 138 4.19 11.75 -3.44
N GLY A 139 4.01 13.04 -3.14
CA GLY A 139 4.73 14.13 -3.78
C GLY A 139 6.25 14.09 -3.53
N ALA A 140 6.65 13.85 -2.28
CA ALA A 140 8.06 13.67 -1.91
C ALA A 140 8.70 12.48 -2.64
N ALA A 141 7.97 11.39 -2.86
CA ALA A 141 8.45 10.24 -3.62
C ALA A 141 8.76 10.61 -5.09
N ALA A 142 7.93 11.43 -5.75
CA ALA A 142 8.24 11.90 -7.10
C ALA A 142 9.47 12.81 -7.14
N ALA A 143 9.64 13.70 -6.16
CA ALA A 143 10.82 14.55 -6.08
C ALA A 143 12.12 13.73 -5.93
N LYS A 144 12.03 12.54 -5.31
CA LYS A 144 13.13 11.57 -5.19
C LYS A 144 13.26 10.63 -6.40
N GLY A 145 12.43 10.78 -7.44
CA GLY A 145 12.46 9.90 -8.63
C GLY A 145 11.99 8.48 -8.35
N ILE A 146 11.15 8.28 -7.33
CA ILE A 146 10.60 6.96 -6.98
C ILE A 146 9.32 6.74 -7.78
N ASP A 147 9.35 5.75 -8.66
CA ASP A 147 8.21 5.40 -9.50
C ASP A 147 7.01 4.94 -8.68
N ARG A 148 5.84 5.49 -9.03
CA ARG A 148 4.58 5.14 -8.42
C ARG A 148 4.04 3.86 -9.02
N SER A 149 3.41 3.05 -8.18
CA SER A 149 2.77 1.82 -8.62
C SER A 149 1.26 1.96 -8.66
N VAL A 150 0.61 1.08 -9.42
CA VAL A 150 -0.85 0.90 -9.41
C VAL A 150 -1.36 0.68 -7.98
N ALA A 151 -0.62 -0.06 -7.15
CA ALA A 151 -1.00 -0.32 -5.76
C ALA A 151 -1.01 0.96 -4.90
N THR A 152 -0.12 1.91 -5.18
CA THR A 152 -0.04 3.20 -4.49
C THR A 152 -1.31 4.02 -4.72
N TYR A 153 -1.73 4.14 -5.98
CA TYR A 153 -2.97 4.83 -6.35
C TYR A 153 -4.21 4.10 -5.84
N ALA A 154 -4.26 2.77 -5.96
CA ALA A 154 -5.37 1.97 -5.46
C ALA A 154 -5.58 2.17 -3.94
N ALA A 155 -4.50 2.23 -3.16
CA ALA A 155 -4.60 2.47 -1.73
C ALA A 155 -5.08 3.89 -1.39
N LEU A 156 -4.61 4.91 -2.12
CA LEU A 156 -5.09 6.29 -1.97
C LEU A 156 -6.59 6.40 -2.32
N LEU A 157 -7.02 5.77 -3.40
CA LEU A 157 -8.42 5.74 -3.82
C LEU A 157 -9.32 5.06 -2.78
N ALA A 158 -8.87 3.92 -2.21
CA ALA A 158 -9.57 3.27 -1.11
C ALA A 158 -9.66 4.19 0.13
N GLY A 159 -8.61 4.97 0.40
CA GLY A 159 -8.61 5.98 1.46
C GLY A 159 -9.62 7.12 1.23
N CYS A 160 -10.00 7.41 -0.03
CA CYS A 160 -11.00 8.41 -0.38
C CYS A 160 -12.45 7.94 -0.18
N GLU A 161 -12.69 6.64 0.02
CA GLU A 161 -14.04 6.07 0.15
C GLU A 161 -14.74 6.57 1.41
N GLU A 162 -14.19 6.32 2.60
CA GLU A 162 -14.83 6.71 3.87
C GLU A 162 -15.09 8.23 3.99
N PRO A 163 -14.15 9.12 3.61
CA PRO A 163 -14.38 10.56 3.67
C PRO A 163 -15.29 11.12 2.56
N GLY A 164 -15.70 10.29 1.59
CA GLY A 164 -16.50 10.71 0.43
C GLY A 164 -15.80 11.75 -0.44
N ARG A 165 -14.46 11.73 -0.53
CA ARG A 165 -13.66 12.73 -1.26
C ARG A 165 -13.57 12.38 -2.75
N TRP A 166 -14.71 12.43 -3.42
CA TRP A 166 -14.84 12.01 -4.82
C TRP A 166 -14.01 12.87 -5.81
N GLU A 167 -13.88 14.17 -5.57
CA GLU A 167 -13.07 15.07 -6.40
C GLU A 167 -11.61 14.62 -6.43
N LEU A 168 -11.04 14.37 -5.25
CA LEU A 168 -9.68 13.84 -5.11
C LEU A 168 -9.55 12.44 -5.73
N ALA A 169 -10.59 11.60 -5.62
CA ALA A 169 -10.58 10.28 -6.25
C ALA A 169 -10.52 10.36 -7.79
N LEU A 170 -11.24 11.31 -8.41
CA LEU A 170 -11.18 11.55 -9.85
C LEU A 170 -9.83 12.13 -10.27
N GLU A 171 -9.28 13.08 -9.51
CA GLU A 171 -7.95 13.63 -9.76
C GLU A 171 -6.88 12.53 -9.72
N LEU A 172 -6.93 11.65 -8.72
CA LEU A 172 -5.99 10.52 -8.59
C LEU A 172 -6.12 9.52 -9.76
N LEU A 173 -7.33 9.25 -10.25
CA LEU A 173 -7.54 8.42 -11.44
C LEU A 173 -6.96 9.05 -12.70
N GLN A 174 -7.15 10.36 -12.89
CA GLN A 174 -6.59 11.08 -14.02
C GLN A 174 -5.06 11.08 -13.98
N ARG A 175 -4.46 11.40 -12.83
CA ARG A 175 -3.00 11.38 -12.64
C ARG A 175 -2.41 10.00 -12.90
N MET A 176 -3.09 8.94 -12.45
CA MET A 176 -2.70 7.57 -12.74
C MET A 176 -2.67 7.28 -14.25
N GLN A 177 -3.65 7.78 -15.01
CA GLN A 177 -3.69 7.61 -16.47
C GLN A 177 -2.61 8.44 -17.20
N GLU A 178 -2.35 9.67 -16.75
CA GLU A 178 -1.31 10.54 -17.29
C GLU A 178 0.09 9.95 -17.09
N GLU A 179 0.33 9.27 -15.98
CA GLU A 179 1.56 8.51 -15.71
C GLU A 179 1.63 7.16 -16.48
N GLY A 180 0.65 6.88 -17.35
CA GLY A 180 0.60 5.66 -18.17
C GLY A 180 0.22 4.39 -17.40
N LEU A 181 -0.20 4.52 -16.14
CA LEU A 181 -0.64 3.40 -15.31
C LEU A 181 -2.11 3.10 -15.62
N LYS A 182 -2.42 1.86 -16.01
CA LYS A 182 -3.79 1.45 -16.32
C LYS A 182 -4.60 1.26 -15.02
N PRO A 183 -5.68 2.03 -14.79
CA PRO A 183 -6.52 1.85 -13.60
C PRO A 183 -7.12 0.45 -13.56
N THR A 184 -7.07 -0.17 -12.39
CA THR A 184 -7.70 -1.48 -12.17
C THR A 184 -9.18 -1.32 -11.88
N THR A 185 -9.94 -2.41 -11.94
CA THR A 185 -11.36 -2.43 -11.52
C THR A 185 -11.52 -1.94 -10.09
N ALA A 186 -10.59 -2.28 -9.19
CA ALA A 186 -10.59 -1.80 -7.82
C ALA A 186 -10.49 -0.26 -7.74
N CYS A 187 -9.67 0.37 -8.59
CA CYS A 187 -9.55 1.83 -8.65
C CYS A 187 -10.87 2.50 -9.02
N PHE A 188 -11.56 1.99 -10.05
CA PHE A 188 -12.86 2.51 -10.47
C PHE A 188 -13.94 2.28 -9.41
N ASN A 189 -14.00 1.08 -8.82
CA ASN A 189 -14.96 0.78 -7.76
C ASN A 189 -14.78 1.71 -6.56
N SER A 190 -13.52 1.97 -6.16
CA SER A 190 -13.20 2.87 -5.03
C SER A 190 -13.66 4.30 -5.32
N ALA A 191 -13.44 4.81 -6.54
CA ALA A 191 -13.89 6.13 -6.94
C ALA A 191 -15.42 6.25 -6.97
N ILE A 192 -16.12 5.22 -7.49
CA ILE A 192 -17.58 5.16 -7.49
C ILE A 192 -18.11 5.14 -6.05
N ASN A 193 -17.52 4.33 -5.16
CA ASN A 193 -17.89 4.28 -3.75
C ASN A 193 -17.71 5.64 -3.06
N ALA A 194 -16.62 6.35 -3.34
CA ALA A 194 -16.38 7.69 -2.83
C ALA A 194 -17.48 8.68 -3.30
N CYS A 195 -17.88 8.62 -4.58
CA CYS A 195 -19.00 9.41 -5.10
C CYS A 195 -20.32 9.08 -4.40
N LEU A 196 -20.63 7.78 -4.26
CA LEU A 196 -21.87 7.34 -3.62
C LEU A 196 -21.95 7.81 -2.17
N LYS A 197 -20.85 7.72 -1.40
CA LYS A 197 -20.79 8.21 -0.02
C LYS A 197 -20.92 9.73 0.09
N ALA A 198 -20.39 10.47 -0.88
CA ALA A 198 -20.63 11.91 -0.97
C ALA A 198 -22.11 12.24 -1.20
N CYS A 199 -22.78 11.52 -2.10
CA CYS A 199 -24.20 11.71 -2.39
C CYS A 199 -25.10 11.42 -1.17
N VAL A 200 -24.78 10.38 -0.39
CA VAL A 200 -25.53 10.02 0.83
C VAL A 200 -25.41 11.10 1.91
N SER A 201 -24.27 11.78 2.01
CA SER A 201 -24.06 12.83 3.02
C SER A 201 -24.65 14.19 2.64
N VAL A 202 -24.84 14.47 1.35
CA VAL A 202 -25.31 15.79 0.86
C VAL A 202 -26.82 15.83 0.58
N GLY A 203 -27.50 14.69 0.44
CA GLY A 203 -28.96 14.64 0.25
C GLY A 203 -29.50 15.36 -1.01
N ASN A 204 -28.62 15.88 -1.86
CA ASN A 204 -28.97 16.77 -2.97
C ASN A 204 -28.20 16.36 -4.24
N TRP A 205 -28.81 15.46 -5.02
CA TRP A 205 -28.27 14.95 -6.29
C TRP A 205 -28.26 16.00 -7.41
N GLU A 206 -28.93 17.14 -7.20
CA GLU A 206 -29.05 18.22 -8.19
C GLU A 206 -27.80 19.11 -8.29
N GLN A 207 -26.86 19.04 -7.34
CA GLN A 207 -25.66 19.88 -7.32
C GLN A 207 -24.37 19.15 -7.73
N VAL A 208 -24.41 17.82 -7.89
CA VAL A 208 -23.24 17.04 -8.29
C VAL A 208 -23.14 17.05 -9.81
N GLN A 209 -22.16 17.78 -10.35
CA GLN A 209 -21.81 17.69 -11.77
C GLN A 209 -21.42 16.24 -12.09
N PRO A 210 -21.94 15.63 -13.18
CA PRO A 210 -21.52 14.29 -13.56
C PRO A 210 -20.01 14.29 -13.83
N PRO A 211 -19.28 13.22 -13.45
CA PRO A 211 -17.85 13.14 -13.70
C PRO A 211 -17.60 13.28 -15.21
N PRO A 212 -16.51 13.97 -15.62
CA PRO A 212 -16.16 14.05 -17.02
C PRO A 212 -16.01 12.62 -17.58
N PRO A 213 -16.51 12.35 -18.80
CA PRO A 213 -16.39 11.04 -19.41
C PRO A 213 -14.90 10.67 -19.46
N PRO A 214 -14.54 9.39 -19.17
CA PRO A 214 -13.15 8.95 -19.27
C PRO A 214 -12.62 9.32 -20.66
N PRO A 215 -11.36 9.78 -20.79
CA PRO A 215 -10.79 10.12 -22.08
C PRO A 215 -10.90 8.87 -22.96
N CYS A 216 -11.85 8.90 -23.90
CA CYS A 216 -12.00 7.88 -24.91
C CYS A 216 -10.62 7.69 -25.53
N ILE A 217 -10.14 6.45 -25.59
CA ILE A 217 -9.00 6.10 -26.43
C ILE A 217 -9.44 6.39 -27.86
N ALA A 218 -9.24 7.63 -28.29
CA ALA A 218 -9.35 8.02 -29.68
C ALA A 218 -8.14 7.41 -30.39
N GLN A 219 -8.25 6.11 -30.69
CA GLN A 219 -7.45 5.53 -31.74
C GLN A 219 -7.85 6.21 -33.04
N ASN A 220 -6.96 7.10 -33.48
CA ASN A 220 -6.82 7.55 -34.87
C ASN A 220 -6.78 6.32 -35.81
N ILE A 221 -7.93 5.79 -36.19
CA ILE A 221 -8.06 4.91 -37.35
C ILE A 221 -9.37 5.25 -38.07
N ILE A 222 -9.22 6.12 -39.09
CA ILE A 222 -10.06 6.25 -40.29
C ILE A 222 -11.44 6.90 -40.12
N ALA A 223 -11.54 8.16 -40.54
CA ALA A 223 -12.72 8.69 -41.24
C ALA A 223 -12.37 8.80 -42.74
N PRO A 224 -13.33 9.00 -43.68
CA PRO A 224 -14.78 9.11 -43.53
C PRO A 224 -15.57 8.19 -44.49
N LEU A 225 -16.89 8.05 -44.31
CA LEU A 225 -17.92 8.23 -45.36
C LEU A 225 -19.32 7.88 -44.84
N GLY A 226 -20.15 8.92 -44.75
CA GLY A 226 -21.61 8.96 -44.96
C GLY A 226 -22.52 7.83 -44.47
N ALA A 227 -23.35 8.11 -43.46
CA ALA A 227 -24.79 7.85 -43.52
C ALA A 227 -25.52 8.63 -42.42
N ALA A 228 -26.75 9.03 -42.75
CA ALA A 228 -27.56 10.02 -42.08
C ALA A 228 -28.25 9.59 -40.76
N HIS A 229 -28.77 10.62 -40.08
CA HIS A 229 -30.04 10.68 -39.33
C HIS A 229 -30.06 10.62 -37.77
N PRO A 230 -31.07 11.26 -37.15
CA PRO A 230 -30.91 12.23 -36.07
C PRO A 230 -31.49 11.75 -34.73
N CYS A 231 -31.01 12.30 -33.61
CA CYS A 231 -31.70 12.21 -32.32
C CYS A 231 -31.86 13.60 -31.71
N SER A 232 -32.93 14.27 -32.14
CA SER A 232 -33.61 15.30 -31.37
C SER A 232 -34.37 14.65 -30.21
N SER A 233 -34.60 15.44 -29.15
CA SER A 233 -35.52 15.20 -28.01
C SER A 233 -34.96 14.60 -26.72
N PHE A 234 -34.28 15.42 -25.92
CA PHE A 234 -34.47 15.40 -24.46
C PHE A 234 -34.36 16.81 -23.84
N ARG A 235 -35.15 17.75 -24.35
CA ARG A 235 -35.60 18.91 -23.55
C ARG A 235 -36.89 18.51 -22.85
N ARG A 236 -36.84 18.16 -21.57
CA ARG A 236 -38.04 18.23 -20.71
C ARG A 236 -38.13 19.64 -20.14
N ARG A 237 -39.31 20.22 -20.40
CA ARG A 237 -39.77 21.55 -20.01
C ARG A 237 -39.92 21.61 -18.49
N ALA A 238 -39.32 22.62 -17.87
CA ALA A 238 -39.86 23.18 -16.64
C ALA A 238 -41.06 24.07 -17.02
N ALA A 239 -42.25 23.73 -16.53
CA ALA A 239 -43.41 24.62 -16.56
C ALA A 239 -43.62 25.14 -15.12
N PRO A 240 -43.82 26.46 -14.91
CA PRO A 240 -44.12 26.98 -13.59
C PRO A 240 -45.60 26.74 -13.24
N VAL A 241 -45.84 26.20 -12.05
CA VAL A 241 -47.18 26.15 -11.45
C VAL A 241 -47.58 27.58 -11.09
N ARG A 242 -48.55 28.14 -11.81
CA ARG A 242 -49.22 29.38 -11.43
C ARG A 242 -50.02 29.13 -10.16
N GLY A 243 -49.76 29.91 -9.12
CA GLY A 243 -50.64 30.06 -7.98
C GLY A 243 -51.97 30.67 -8.43
N ALA A 244 -53.07 30.08 -7.96
CA ALA A 244 -54.37 30.72 -7.91
C ALA A 244 -54.64 31.06 -6.43
N ALA A 245 -54.70 32.36 -6.14
CA ALA A 245 -55.42 32.88 -4.99
C ALA A 245 -56.90 33.07 -5.41
N VAL A 246 -57.84 32.58 -4.60
CA VAL A 246 -58.84 33.30 -3.79
C VAL A 246 -59.61 32.25 -3.00
#